data_AF-A0A8T3XVA0-F1
#
_entry.id   AF-A0A8T3XVA0-F1
#
_cell.length_a   1.000
_cell.length_b   1.000
_cell.length_c   1.000
_cell.angle_alpha   90.00
_cell.angle_beta   90.00
_cell.angle_gamma   90.00
#
_symmetry.space_group_name_H-M   'P 1'
#
loop_
_entity.id
_entity.type
_entity.pdbx_description
1 polymer ?
#
loop_
_entity_poly.entity_id
_entity_poly.type
_entity_poly.pdbx_seq_one_letter_code
_entity_poly.pdbx_strand_id
1 'polypeptide(L)'
;KRNPLFDSFAKSCLVDATICATKAKDGIQNNDPFTSSWVKCAAYFIADAISVHNLRRPSPAHMLEDIRKFDKNRFNENFKIVNECIGIERATSSLLLRMLKSTIGFSDIVETNNHSKIIQKKYDYFIENSLFSDCYFYLGYINKNNLIKIKQSLHRRPELIHVLKVAFDVESDMAKIEAQTSTLHNAANQMLAILNA
;
A
#
# COMPACT_ATOMS: atom_id res chain seq x y z
N LYS A 1 -25.49 -1.80 -14.80
CA LYS A 1 -25.64 -2.22 -13.38
C LYS A 1 -24.25 -2.56 -12.85
N ARG A 2 -23.83 -1.97 -11.72
CA ARG A 2 -22.56 -2.34 -11.08
C ARG A 2 -22.63 -3.76 -10.57
N ASN A 3 -21.49 -4.47 -10.61
CA ASN A 3 -21.39 -5.83 -10.14
C ASN A 3 -21.35 -5.81 -8.60
N PRO A 4 -22.33 -6.40 -7.89
CA PRO A 4 -22.40 -6.36 -6.43
C PRO A 4 -21.14 -6.89 -5.74
N LEU A 5 -20.42 -7.82 -6.37
CA LEU A 5 -19.17 -8.35 -5.85
C LEU A 5 -18.06 -7.28 -5.80
N PHE A 6 -17.93 -6.46 -6.85
CA PHE A 6 -16.94 -5.39 -6.90
C PHE A 6 -17.27 -4.29 -5.88
N ASP A 7 -18.54 -3.93 -5.72
CA ASP A 7 -18.94 -2.93 -4.72
C ASP A 7 -18.69 -3.44 -3.29
N SER A 8 -19.02 -4.71 -3.01
CA SER A 8 -18.76 -5.33 -1.71
C SER A 8 -17.26 -5.39 -1.40
N PHE A 9 -16.45 -5.73 -2.40
CA PHE A 9 -15.01 -5.77 -2.24
C PHE A 9 -14.41 -4.37 -2.06
N ALA A 10 -14.88 -3.37 -2.81
CA ALA A 10 -14.50 -1.97 -2.62
C ALA A 10 -14.75 -1.51 -1.18
N LYS A 11 -15.94 -1.81 -0.63
CA LYS A 11 -16.29 -1.50 0.77
C LYS A 11 -15.36 -2.21 1.74
N SER A 12 -15.05 -3.49 1.52
CA SER A 12 -14.10 -4.24 2.35
C SER A 12 -12.71 -3.58 2.35
N CYS A 13 -12.20 -3.20 1.19
CA CYS A 13 -10.91 -2.51 1.08
C CYS A 13 -10.91 -1.18 1.85
N LEU A 14 -11.99 -0.40 1.77
CA LEU A 14 -12.11 0.85 2.52
C LEU A 14 -12.19 0.63 4.04
N VAL A 15 -12.87 -0.42 4.50
CA VAL A 15 -12.87 -0.81 5.92
C VAL A 15 -11.46 -1.21 6.37
N ASP A 16 -10.74 -2.02 5.59
CA ASP A 16 -9.36 -2.39 5.89
C ASP A 16 -8.42 -1.18 5.90
N ALA A 17 -8.64 -0.19 5.02
CA ALA A 17 -7.92 1.08 5.04
C ALA A 17 -8.17 1.85 6.34
N THR A 18 -9.42 1.97 6.77
CA THR A 18 -9.80 2.60 8.04
C THR A 18 -9.16 1.89 9.23
N ILE A 19 -9.18 0.54 9.25
CA ILE A 19 -8.51 -0.25 10.31
C ILE A 19 -7.00 0.05 10.36
N CYS A 20 -6.34 0.11 9.21
CA CYS A 20 -4.92 0.44 9.14
C CYS A 20 -4.64 1.87 9.62
N ALA A 21 -5.47 2.84 9.24
CA ALA A 21 -5.33 4.22 9.70
C ALA A 21 -5.56 4.34 11.21
N THR A 22 -6.53 3.62 11.78
CA THR A 22 -6.72 3.56 13.24
C THR A 22 -5.51 2.95 13.95
N LYS A 23 -4.95 1.85 13.42
CA LYS A 23 -3.70 1.27 13.95
C LYS A 23 -2.54 2.25 13.91
N ALA A 24 -2.42 3.04 12.84
CA ALA A 24 -1.42 4.10 12.75
C ALA A 24 -1.66 5.16 13.83
N LYS A 25 -2.91 5.62 14.00
CA LYS A 25 -3.28 6.61 15.02
C LYS A 25 -2.95 6.13 16.44
N ASP A 26 -3.31 4.90 16.78
CA ASP A 26 -2.98 4.28 18.07
C ASP A 26 -1.46 4.11 18.21
N GLY A 27 -0.78 3.77 17.11
CA GLY A 27 0.66 3.64 17.06
C GLY A 27 1.40 4.96 17.34
N ILE A 28 0.89 6.10 16.87
CA ILE A 28 1.44 7.43 17.19
C ILE A 28 1.40 7.68 18.70
N GLN A 29 0.28 7.36 19.36
CA GLN A 29 0.11 7.57 20.81
C GLN A 29 1.01 6.66 21.65
N ASN A 30 1.27 5.45 21.16
CA ASN A 30 2.02 4.43 21.88
C ASN A 30 3.48 4.29 21.41
N ASN A 31 3.96 5.18 20.55
CA ASN A 31 5.28 5.09 19.91
C ASN A 31 5.54 3.73 19.23
N ASP A 32 4.53 3.17 18.56
CA ASP A 32 4.65 1.91 17.83
C ASP A 32 5.59 2.10 16.62
N PRO A 33 6.70 1.33 16.52
CA PRO A 33 7.63 1.41 15.39
C PRO A 33 6.95 1.15 14.03
N PHE A 34 5.86 0.39 13.98
CA PHE A 34 5.19 0.01 12.73
C PHE A 34 4.17 1.04 12.23
N THR A 35 3.99 2.15 12.94
CA THR A 35 3.03 3.23 12.61
C THR A 35 3.05 3.61 11.13
N SER A 36 4.22 3.94 10.60
CA SER A 36 4.36 4.37 9.19
C SER A 36 4.08 3.22 8.20
N SER A 37 4.30 1.96 8.59
CA SER A 37 3.92 0.80 7.78
C SER A 37 2.39 0.65 7.68
N TRP A 38 1.66 0.95 8.75
CA TRP A 38 0.19 0.99 8.74
C TRP A 38 -0.35 2.08 7.83
N VAL A 39 0.28 3.27 7.80
CA VAL A 39 -0.06 4.36 6.86
C VAL A 39 0.07 3.89 5.41
N LYS A 40 1.20 3.25 5.05
CA LYS A 40 1.38 2.69 3.70
C LYS A 40 0.31 1.65 3.37
N CYS A 41 -0.03 0.76 4.32
CA CYS A 41 -1.06 -0.24 4.11
C CYS A 41 -2.44 0.38 3.85
N ALA A 42 -2.81 1.42 4.60
CA ALA A 42 -4.07 2.15 4.39
C ALA A 42 -4.13 2.74 2.97
N ALA A 43 -3.05 3.37 2.50
CA ALA A 43 -2.99 3.92 1.15
C ALA A 43 -3.16 2.84 0.06
N TYR A 44 -2.50 1.69 0.19
CA TYR A 44 -2.68 0.60 -0.77
C TYR A 44 -4.07 -0.03 -0.77
N PHE A 45 -4.75 -0.08 0.39
CA PHE A 45 -6.15 -0.53 0.43
C PHE A 45 -7.10 0.47 -0.23
N ILE A 46 -6.84 1.78 -0.15
CA ILE A 46 -7.59 2.77 -0.94
C ILE A 46 -7.31 2.57 -2.44
N ALA A 47 -6.06 2.28 -2.83
CA ALA A 47 -5.74 1.96 -4.23
C ALA A 47 -6.49 0.71 -4.73
N ASP A 48 -6.61 -0.33 -3.89
CA ASP A 48 -7.42 -1.52 -4.17
C ASP A 48 -8.89 -1.13 -4.41
N ALA A 49 -9.47 -0.31 -3.53
CA ALA A 49 -10.84 0.18 -3.65
C ALA A 49 -11.06 0.96 -4.96
N ILE A 50 -10.12 1.82 -5.37
CA ILE A 50 -10.16 2.55 -6.65
C ILE A 50 -10.13 1.57 -7.83
N SER A 51 -9.24 0.58 -7.81
CA SER A 51 -9.14 -0.42 -8.89
C SER A 51 -10.47 -1.15 -9.09
N VAL A 52 -11.05 -1.67 -8.01
CA VAL A 52 -12.26 -2.49 -8.08
C VAL A 52 -13.51 -1.66 -8.39
N HIS A 53 -13.55 -0.40 -7.97
CA HIS A 53 -14.62 0.52 -8.35
C HIS A 53 -14.70 0.76 -9.86
N ASN A 54 -13.55 0.68 -10.55
CA ASN A 54 -13.44 0.77 -12.00
C ASN A 54 -13.50 -0.63 -12.67
N LEU A 55 -14.04 -1.63 -11.97
CA LEU A 55 -14.19 -3.01 -12.44
C LEU A 55 -12.87 -3.67 -12.85
N ARG A 56 -11.75 -3.21 -12.29
CA ARG A 56 -10.44 -3.82 -12.46
C ARG A 56 -10.09 -4.63 -11.22
N ARG A 57 -9.57 -5.84 -11.45
CA ARG A 57 -9.05 -6.66 -10.36
C ARG A 57 -7.70 -6.08 -9.91
N PRO A 58 -7.44 -5.96 -8.60
CA PRO A 58 -6.15 -5.57 -8.10
C PRO A 58 -5.03 -6.46 -8.63
N SER A 59 -4.07 -5.83 -9.32
CA SER A 59 -2.88 -6.47 -9.84
C SER A 59 -1.67 -5.61 -9.49
N PRO A 60 -0.79 -6.05 -8.57
CA PRO A 60 0.32 -5.22 -8.07
C PRO A 60 1.21 -4.65 -9.18
N ALA A 61 1.35 -5.39 -10.29
CA ALA A 61 2.25 -5.03 -11.38
C ALA A 61 1.65 -4.10 -12.44
N HIS A 62 0.32 -4.00 -12.52
CA HIS A 62 -0.38 -3.22 -13.56
C HIS A 62 -1.30 -2.15 -12.98
N MET A 63 -1.55 -2.18 -11.66
CA MET A 63 -2.52 -1.31 -11.02
C MET A 63 -2.21 0.18 -11.21
N LEU A 64 -0.94 0.59 -11.11
CA LEU A 64 -0.59 2.00 -11.28
C LEU A 64 -0.83 2.46 -12.73
N GLU A 65 -0.48 1.62 -13.71
CA GLU A 65 -0.77 1.86 -15.13
C GLU A 65 -2.29 1.97 -15.38
N ASP A 66 -3.08 1.05 -14.82
CA ASP A 66 -4.54 1.06 -14.95
C ASP A 66 -5.14 2.32 -14.33
N ILE A 67 -4.73 2.68 -13.11
CA ILE A 67 -5.22 3.86 -12.40
C ILE A 67 -4.98 5.15 -13.19
N ARG A 68 -3.83 5.28 -13.85
CA ARG A 68 -3.51 6.44 -14.71
C ARG A 68 -4.48 6.59 -15.89
N LYS A 69 -5.17 5.52 -16.31
CA LYS A 69 -6.11 5.49 -17.43
C LYS A 69 -7.57 5.65 -17.01
N PHE A 70 -7.88 5.61 -15.71
CA PHE A 70 -9.26 5.74 -15.25
C PHE A 70 -9.81 7.14 -15.46
N ASP A 71 -11.12 7.22 -15.71
CA ASP A 71 -11.81 8.49 -15.87
C ASP A 71 -11.72 9.34 -14.60
N LYS A 72 -11.61 10.66 -14.77
CA LYS A 72 -11.62 11.60 -13.65
C LYS A 72 -13.03 11.66 -13.06
N ASN A 73 -13.14 11.29 -11.80
CA ASN A 73 -14.34 11.45 -11.00
C ASN A 73 -13.97 11.56 -9.53
N ARG A 74 -14.93 11.96 -8.69
CA ARG A 74 -14.72 12.17 -7.25
C ARG A 74 -14.15 10.94 -6.52
N PHE A 75 -14.42 9.73 -7.00
CA PHE A 75 -13.89 8.51 -6.40
C PHE A 75 -12.41 8.31 -6.77
N ASN A 76 -12.10 8.38 -8.07
CA ASN A 76 -10.76 8.14 -8.62
C ASN A 76 -9.76 9.23 -8.25
N GLU A 77 -10.21 10.47 -8.03
CA GLU A 77 -9.36 11.59 -7.60
C GLU A 77 -8.71 11.37 -6.24
N ASN A 78 -9.25 10.48 -5.39
CA ASN A 78 -8.60 10.08 -4.13
C ASN A 78 -7.26 9.38 -4.33
N PHE A 79 -6.92 8.96 -5.57
CA PHE A 79 -5.59 8.46 -5.85
C PHE A 79 -4.48 9.51 -5.61
N LYS A 80 -4.79 10.81 -5.66
CA LYS A 80 -3.81 11.85 -5.30
C LYS A 80 -3.33 11.70 -3.86
N ILE A 81 -4.25 11.43 -2.93
CA ILE A 81 -3.95 11.17 -1.52
C ILE A 81 -3.09 9.90 -1.38
N VAL A 82 -3.46 8.84 -2.11
CA VAL A 82 -2.69 7.58 -2.15
C VAL A 82 -1.26 7.86 -2.64
N ASN A 83 -1.12 8.61 -3.72
CA ASN A 83 0.15 8.97 -4.32
C ASN A 83 1.05 9.74 -3.36
N GLU A 84 0.50 10.76 -2.69
CA GLU A 84 1.21 11.58 -1.69
C GLU A 84 1.65 10.76 -0.46
N CYS A 85 0.85 9.77 -0.03
CA CYS A 85 1.19 8.92 1.11
C CYS A 85 2.21 7.83 0.76
N ILE A 86 2.13 7.29 -0.46
CA ILE A 86 3.07 6.26 -0.93
C ILE A 86 4.40 6.89 -1.36
N GLY A 87 4.40 8.02 -2.06
CA GLY A 87 5.60 8.73 -2.47
C GLY A 87 6.31 8.12 -3.68
N ILE A 88 5.56 7.64 -4.69
CA ILE A 88 6.12 6.95 -5.88
C ILE A 88 7.06 7.85 -6.71
N GLU A 89 6.99 9.16 -6.53
CA GLU A 89 7.87 10.16 -7.14
C GLU A 89 9.32 10.08 -6.63
N ARG A 90 9.54 9.43 -5.47
CA ARG A 90 10.88 9.24 -4.88
C ARG A 90 11.67 8.09 -5.54
N ALA A 91 11.06 7.37 -6.48
CA ALA A 91 11.64 6.19 -7.08
C ALA A 91 12.95 6.49 -7.81
N THR A 92 14.03 5.89 -7.32
CA THR A 92 15.35 5.90 -7.96
C THR A 92 15.90 4.48 -8.01
N SER A 93 16.78 4.16 -8.96
CA SER A 93 17.34 2.81 -9.10
C SER A 93 18.00 2.31 -7.81
N SER A 94 18.72 3.18 -7.09
CA SER A 94 19.39 2.83 -5.83
C SER A 94 18.42 2.61 -4.67
N LEU A 95 17.32 3.36 -4.62
CA LEU A 95 16.24 3.14 -3.64
C LEU A 95 15.52 1.83 -3.93
N LEU A 96 15.10 1.61 -5.18
CA LEU A 96 14.36 0.42 -5.57
C LEU A 96 15.17 -0.86 -5.35
N LEU A 97 16.49 -0.84 -5.61
CA LEU A 97 17.35 -1.98 -5.31
C LEU A 97 17.39 -2.32 -3.82
N ARG A 98 17.39 -1.31 -2.94
CA ARG A 98 17.33 -1.52 -1.48
C ARG A 98 15.96 -2.04 -1.06
N MET A 99 14.89 -1.43 -1.56
CA MET A 99 13.51 -1.89 -1.32
C MET A 99 13.34 -3.35 -1.76
N LEU A 100 13.85 -3.72 -2.94
CA LEU A 100 13.80 -5.08 -3.46
C LEU A 100 14.39 -6.10 -2.48
N LYS A 101 15.63 -5.85 -2.01
CA LYS A 101 16.32 -6.75 -1.07
C LYS A 101 15.50 -6.95 0.20
N SER A 102 14.96 -5.86 0.76
CA SER A 102 14.12 -5.92 1.96
C SER A 102 12.76 -6.57 1.71
N THR A 103 12.14 -6.34 0.55
CA THR A 103 10.87 -6.97 0.14
C THR A 103 11.02 -8.46 -0.06
N ILE A 104 12.11 -8.92 -0.69
CA ILE A 104 12.45 -10.34 -0.82
C ILE A 104 12.63 -10.95 0.57
N GLY A 105 13.50 -10.36 1.41
CA GLY A 105 13.74 -10.88 2.75
C GLY A 105 12.47 -10.93 3.61
N PHE A 106 11.61 -9.91 3.50
CA PHE A 106 10.34 -9.89 4.20
C PHE A 106 9.36 -10.95 3.69
N SER A 107 9.25 -11.13 2.36
CA SER A 107 8.42 -12.18 1.76
C SER A 107 8.89 -13.58 2.17
N ASP A 108 10.20 -13.83 2.18
CA ASP A 108 10.76 -15.13 2.58
C ASP A 108 10.44 -15.45 4.05
N ILE A 109 10.48 -14.46 4.96
CA ILE A 109 10.10 -14.62 6.38
C ILE A 109 8.61 -14.94 6.55
N VAL A 110 7.74 -14.40 5.70
CA VAL A 110 6.28 -14.50 5.85
C VAL A 110 5.68 -15.68 5.10
N GLU A 111 6.13 -15.96 3.88
CA GLU A 111 5.44 -16.85 2.94
C GLU A 111 6.16 -18.18 2.72
N THR A 112 7.48 -18.27 2.95
CA THR A 112 8.28 -19.51 2.88
C THR A 112 8.10 -20.33 1.58
N ASN A 113 7.80 -19.70 0.44
CA ASN A 113 7.33 -20.37 -0.77
C ASN A 113 8.00 -19.93 -2.09
N ASN A 114 9.27 -19.49 -2.06
CA ASN A 114 10.07 -19.07 -3.23
C ASN A 114 9.50 -17.86 -4.04
N HIS A 115 8.64 -17.04 -3.44
CA HIS A 115 8.16 -15.79 -4.07
C HIS A 115 9.28 -14.81 -4.41
N SER A 116 10.43 -14.91 -3.76
CA SER A 116 11.65 -14.14 -4.08
C SER A 116 11.99 -14.13 -5.58
N LYS A 117 11.87 -15.27 -6.27
CA LYS A 117 12.13 -15.36 -7.72
C LYS A 117 11.12 -14.56 -8.55
N ILE A 118 9.86 -14.53 -8.15
CA ILE A 118 8.79 -13.79 -8.83
C ILE A 118 8.98 -12.29 -8.60
N ILE A 119 9.30 -11.89 -7.37
CA ILE A 119 9.57 -10.50 -7.01
C ILE A 119 10.76 -9.97 -7.79
N GLN A 120 11.86 -10.73 -7.85
CA GLN A 120 13.05 -10.37 -8.63
C GLN A 120 12.72 -10.19 -10.12
N LYS A 121 12.05 -11.16 -10.75
CA LYS A 121 11.70 -11.07 -12.17
C LYS A 121 10.81 -9.87 -12.50
N LYS A 122 9.86 -9.53 -11.61
CA LYS A 122 9.01 -8.35 -11.81
C LYS A 122 9.80 -7.05 -11.63
N TYR A 123 10.69 -6.99 -10.65
CA TYR A 123 11.62 -5.88 -10.49
C TYR A 123 12.49 -5.69 -11.74
N ASP A 124 13.13 -6.75 -12.24
CA ASP A 124 14.01 -6.69 -13.41
C ASP A 124 13.25 -6.12 -14.62
N TYR A 125 12.04 -6.63 -14.87
CA TYR A 125 11.16 -6.11 -15.91
C TYR A 125 10.89 -4.61 -15.78
N PHE A 126 10.56 -4.11 -14.58
CA PHE A 126 10.29 -2.69 -14.40
C PHE A 126 11.54 -1.83 -14.63
N ILE A 127 12.70 -2.28 -14.15
CA ILE A 127 13.96 -1.54 -14.32
C ILE A 127 14.38 -1.51 -15.79
N GLU A 128 14.35 -2.64 -16.49
CA GLU A 128 14.69 -2.74 -17.91
C GLU A 128 13.79 -1.86 -18.79
N ASN A 129 12.54 -1.67 -18.40
CA ASN A 129 11.57 -0.84 -19.10
C ASN A 129 11.47 0.59 -18.55
N SER A 130 12.35 1.02 -17.65
CA SER A 130 12.36 2.36 -17.04
C SER A 130 11.06 2.74 -16.31
N LEU A 131 10.33 1.75 -15.79
CA LEU A 131 9.05 1.88 -15.09
C LEU A 131 9.27 2.04 -13.57
N PHE A 132 10.04 3.06 -13.16
CA PHE A 132 10.49 3.22 -11.78
C PHE A 132 9.36 3.39 -10.76
N SER A 133 8.37 4.23 -11.06
CA SER A 133 7.21 4.44 -10.15
C SER A 133 6.34 3.19 -10.03
N ASP A 134 6.18 2.44 -11.12
CA ASP A 134 5.44 1.17 -11.13
C ASP A 134 6.19 0.10 -10.32
N CYS A 135 7.52 0.07 -10.40
CA CYS A 135 8.36 -0.76 -9.54
C CYS A 135 8.19 -0.40 -8.06
N TYR A 136 8.21 0.89 -7.73
CA TYR A 136 8.03 1.37 -6.36
C TYR A 136 6.68 0.93 -5.80
N PHE A 137 5.61 1.17 -6.57
CA PHE A 137 4.25 0.78 -6.22
C PHE A 137 4.14 -0.74 -6.03
N TYR A 138 4.71 -1.51 -6.96
CA TYR A 138 4.73 -2.97 -6.90
C TYR A 138 5.36 -3.49 -5.61
N LEU A 139 6.58 -3.03 -5.26
CA LEU A 139 7.30 -3.49 -4.08
C LEU A 139 6.53 -3.16 -2.79
N GLY A 140 6.05 -1.91 -2.66
CA GLY A 140 5.26 -1.52 -1.50
C GLY A 140 3.94 -2.29 -1.38
N TYR A 141 3.30 -2.63 -2.50
CA TYR A 141 2.10 -3.46 -2.51
C TYR A 141 2.38 -4.88 -1.99
N ILE A 142 3.48 -5.50 -2.43
CA ILE A 142 3.89 -6.83 -1.92
C ILE A 142 4.12 -6.77 -0.40
N ASN A 143 4.78 -5.72 0.08
CA ASN A 143 4.99 -5.53 1.52
C ASN A 143 3.67 -5.36 2.27
N LYS A 144 2.69 -4.62 1.73
CA LYS A 144 1.33 -4.54 2.31
C LYS A 144 0.71 -5.92 2.45
N ASN A 145 0.74 -6.72 1.39
CA ASN A 145 0.16 -8.07 1.44
C ASN A 145 0.79 -8.94 2.53
N ASN A 146 2.11 -8.90 2.65
CA ASN A 146 2.84 -9.70 3.64
C ASN A 146 2.66 -9.19 5.07
N LEU A 147 2.62 -7.87 5.28
CA LEU A 147 2.34 -7.29 6.60
C LEU A 147 0.95 -7.67 7.10
N ILE A 148 -0.06 -7.61 6.22
CA ILE A 148 -1.43 -7.97 6.59
C ILE A 148 -1.56 -9.45 6.97
N LYS A 149 -0.77 -10.36 6.37
CA LYS A 149 -0.73 -11.78 6.76
C LYS A 149 -0.24 -11.98 8.20
N ILE A 150 0.70 -11.17 8.66
CA ILE A 150 1.30 -11.28 10.01
C ILE A 150 0.77 -10.24 11.00
N LYS A 151 -0.28 -9.49 10.66
CA LYS A 151 -0.76 -8.34 11.45
C LYS A 151 -1.03 -8.65 12.94
N GLN A 152 -1.42 -9.89 13.25
CA GLN A 152 -1.72 -10.32 14.62
C GLN A 152 -0.47 -10.70 15.43
N SER A 153 0.62 -11.07 14.78
CA SER A 153 1.88 -11.47 15.42
C SER A 153 2.99 -10.43 15.29
N LEU A 154 2.73 -9.30 14.62
CA LEU A 154 3.72 -8.25 14.34
C LEU A 154 4.39 -7.72 15.62
N HIS A 155 3.64 -7.52 16.70
CA HIS A 155 4.16 -7.07 18.00
C HIS A 155 5.15 -8.06 18.64
N ARG A 156 5.11 -9.34 18.26
CA ARG A 156 6.02 -10.38 18.75
C ARG A 156 7.32 -10.45 17.93
N ARG A 157 7.41 -9.64 16.87
CA ARG A 157 8.53 -9.61 15.92
C ARG A 157 9.02 -8.17 15.71
N PRO A 158 9.41 -7.45 16.78
CA PRO A 158 9.83 -6.05 16.70
C PRO A 158 11.01 -5.84 15.74
N GLU A 159 11.87 -6.85 15.56
CA GLU A 159 13.02 -6.84 14.66
C GLU A 159 12.63 -6.60 13.18
N LEU A 160 11.39 -6.93 12.80
CA LEU A 160 10.89 -6.70 11.44
C LEU A 160 10.86 -5.23 11.08
N ILE A 161 10.88 -4.31 12.05
CA ILE A 161 10.92 -2.87 11.75
C ILE A 161 12.14 -2.51 10.90
N HIS A 162 13.29 -3.15 11.12
CA HIS A 162 14.51 -2.86 10.35
C HIS A 162 14.36 -3.21 8.88
N VAL A 163 13.63 -4.29 8.59
CA VAL A 163 13.32 -4.71 7.23
C VAL A 163 12.23 -3.80 6.64
N LEU A 164 11.15 -3.56 7.38
CA LEU A 164 10.00 -2.80 6.91
C LEU A 164 10.31 -1.33 6.65
N LYS A 165 11.20 -0.71 7.43
CA LYS A 165 11.65 0.67 7.21
C LYS A 165 12.16 0.88 5.78
N VAL A 166 12.94 -0.08 5.28
CA VAL A 166 13.50 -0.04 3.93
C VAL A 166 12.51 -0.58 2.91
N ALA A 167 11.83 -1.69 3.20
CA ALA A 167 10.89 -2.31 2.28
C ALA A 167 9.76 -1.34 1.87
N PHE A 168 9.19 -0.63 2.84
CA PHE A 168 8.14 0.37 2.59
C PHE A 168 8.65 1.77 2.28
N ASP A 169 9.94 2.04 2.44
CA ASP A 169 10.50 3.40 2.39
C ASP A 169 9.67 4.36 3.26
N VAL A 170 9.63 4.05 4.55
CA VAL A 170 8.72 4.66 5.52
C VAL A 170 9.07 6.11 5.82
N GLU A 171 8.04 6.93 6.06
CA GLU A 171 8.20 8.28 6.61
C GLU A 171 8.64 8.19 8.08
N SER A 172 9.47 9.14 8.52
CA SER A 172 9.94 9.28 9.90
C SER A 172 9.48 10.57 10.58
N ASP A 173 9.04 11.57 9.81
CA ASP A 173 8.45 12.80 10.36
C ASP A 173 7.08 12.51 10.97
N MET A 174 6.98 12.62 12.30
CA MET A 174 5.76 12.33 13.05
C MET A 174 4.59 13.26 12.68
N ALA A 175 4.84 14.54 12.42
CA ALA A 175 3.78 15.47 12.03
C ALA A 175 3.20 15.08 10.66
N LYS A 176 4.07 14.63 9.74
CA LYS A 176 3.65 14.14 8.43
C LYS A 176 2.91 12.81 8.52
N ILE A 177 3.36 11.89 9.38
CA ILE A 177 2.67 10.62 9.64
C ILE A 177 1.26 10.87 10.21
N GLU A 178 1.12 11.80 11.16
CA GLU A 178 -0.18 12.15 11.75
C GLU A 178 -1.14 12.77 10.72
N ALA A 179 -0.63 13.69 9.90
CA ALA A 179 -1.39 14.29 8.81
C ALA A 179 -1.84 13.24 7.77
N GLN A 180 -0.93 12.37 7.31
CA GLN A 180 -1.24 11.30 6.37
C GLN A 180 -2.26 10.31 6.94
N THR A 181 -2.12 9.94 8.21
CA THR A 181 -3.05 9.04 8.92
C THR A 181 -4.47 9.62 8.91
N SER A 182 -4.60 10.89 9.28
CA SER A 182 -5.89 11.59 9.31
C SER A 182 -6.51 11.72 7.93
N THR A 183 -5.71 12.10 6.93
CA THR A 183 -6.16 12.26 5.54
C THR A 183 -6.64 10.93 4.95
N LEU A 184 -5.89 9.83 5.15
CA LEU A 184 -6.29 8.50 4.67
C LEU A 184 -7.56 7.99 5.35
N HIS A 185 -7.69 8.18 6.67
CA HIS A 185 -8.89 7.82 7.41
C HIS A 185 -10.13 8.56 6.89
N ASN A 186 -9.99 9.87 6.65
CA ASN A 186 -11.08 10.69 6.13
C ASN A 186 -11.43 10.31 4.68
N ALA A 187 -10.43 10.08 3.82
CA ALA A 187 -10.65 9.64 2.44
C ALA A 187 -11.40 8.30 2.39
N ALA A 188 -10.98 7.31 3.20
CA ALA A 188 -11.63 6.00 3.25
C ALA A 188 -13.12 6.12 3.65
N ASN A 189 -13.43 6.91 4.68
CA ASN A 189 -14.82 7.12 5.13
C ASN A 189 -15.67 7.90 4.09
N GLN A 190 -15.10 8.92 3.44
CA GLN A 190 -15.79 9.65 2.37
C GLN A 190 -16.10 8.75 1.18
N MET A 191 -15.13 7.93 0.75
CA MET A 191 -15.32 6.97 -0.32
C MET A 191 -16.36 5.90 0.05
N LEU A 192 -16.40 5.47 1.32
CA LEU A 192 -17.38 4.51 1.80
C LEU A 192 -18.80 5.09 1.74
N ALA A 193 -18.96 6.37 2.09
CA ALA A 193 -20.23 7.08 1.96
C ALA A 193 -20.70 7.15 0.50
N ILE A 194 -19.79 7.37 -0.46
CA ILE A 194 -20.12 7.37 -1.91
C ILE A 194 -20.64 5.99 -2.36
N LEU A 195 -20.13 4.89 -1.82
CA LEU A 195 -20.59 3.53 -2.17
C LEU A 195 -21.89 3.12 -1.47
N ASN A 196 -22.35 3.88 -0.48
CA ASN A 196 -23.58 3.64 0.26
C ASN A 196 -24.72 4.56 -0.15
N ALA A 197 -24.43 5.60 -0.94
CA ALA A 197 -25.41 6.48 -1.57
C ALA A 197 -26.00 5.83 -2.84
#